data_AF-A0AAU2TF03-F1
#
_entry.id   AF-A0AAU2TF03-F1
#
_cell.length_a   1.000
_cell.length_b   1.000
_cell.length_c   1.000
_cell.angle_alpha   90.00
_cell.angle_beta   90.00
_cell.angle_gamma   90.00
#
_symmetry.space_group_name_H-M   'P 1'
#
loop_
_entity.id
_entity.type
_entity.pdbx_description
1 polymer ?
#
loop_
_entity_poly.entity_id
_entity_poly.type
_entity_poly.pdbx_seq_one_letter_code
_entity_poly.pdbx_strand_id
1 'polypeptide(L)'
;MWPGAVADALARFEWAFRQPGRYLNASQVWQPGLEVEYARDDLEEVMLHLPRGAQRDLGRLIARIDDEFERRTLPIPGPVNAFTVGGWWWSRIREH
;
A
#
# COMPACT_ATOMS: atom_id res chain seq x y z
N MET A 1 9.13 -4.92 12.75
CA MET A 1 7.71 -4.71 13.17
C MET A 1 7.54 -4.21 14.61
N TRP A 2 6.62 -3.27 14.84
CA TRP A 2 6.18 -2.81 16.18
C TRP A 2 4.70 -3.20 16.47
N PRO A 3 4.27 -3.25 17.75
CA PRO A 3 2.86 -3.44 18.08
C PRO A 3 2.00 -2.31 17.50
N GLY A 4 1.04 -2.65 16.64
CA GLY A 4 0.14 -1.68 16.00
C GLY A 4 0.39 -1.44 14.51
N ALA A 5 1.48 -1.98 13.94
CA ALA A 5 1.84 -1.77 12.52
C ALA A 5 0.68 -2.05 11.54
N VAL A 6 -0.11 -3.12 11.79
CA VAL A 6 -1.30 -3.42 10.97
C VAL A 6 -2.35 -2.31 11.08
N ALA A 7 -2.69 -1.88 12.28
CA ALA A 7 -3.72 -0.86 12.48
C ALA A 7 -3.29 0.49 11.87
N ASP A 8 -2.02 0.86 12.06
CA ASP A 8 -1.44 2.07 11.48
C ASP A 8 -1.47 2.02 9.95
N ALA A 9 -1.04 0.91 9.35
CA ALA A 9 -1.06 0.74 7.90
C ALA A 9 -2.48 0.82 7.33
N LEU A 10 -3.46 0.17 7.97
CA LEU A 10 -4.86 0.23 7.54
C LEU A 10 -5.45 1.64 7.67
N ALA A 11 -5.11 2.38 8.73
CA ALA A 11 -5.55 3.75 8.89
C ALA A 11 -5.01 4.68 7.79
N ARG A 12 -3.76 4.47 7.35
CA ARG A 12 -3.16 5.20 6.23
C ARG A 12 -3.90 4.96 4.92
N PHE A 13 -4.22 3.70 4.59
CA PHE A 13 -5.03 3.36 3.41
C PHE A 13 -6.45 3.92 3.49
N GLU A 14 -7.10 3.81 4.64
CA GLU A 14 -8.44 4.35 4.83
C GLU A 14 -8.46 5.87 4.61
N TRP A 15 -7.48 6.59 5.16
CA TRP A 15 -7.35 8.03 4.94
C TRP A 15 -7.11 8.36 3.47
N ALA A 16 -6.20 7.66 2.80
CA ALA A 16 -5.86 7.90 1.39
C ALA A 16 -7.07 7.65 0.48
N PHE A 17 -7.81 6.56 0.68
CA PHE A 17 -8.96 6.21 -0.16
C PHE A 17 -10.20 7.08 0.09
N ARG A 18 -10.30 7.73 1.24
CA ARG A 18 -11.33 8.76 1.51
C ARG A 18 -11.11 10.05 0.73
N GLN A 19 -9.91 10.29 0.18
CA GLN A 19 -9.69 11.48 -0.64
C GLN A 19 -10.62 11.48 -1.86
N PRO A 20 -11.15 12.64 -2.28
CA PRO A 20 -11.94 12.74 -3.50
C PRO A 20 -11.04 12.60 -4.74
N GLY A 21 -11.67 12.31 -5.89
CA GLY A 21 -10.98 12.21 -7.17
C GLY A 21 -10.65 10.77 -7.58
N ARG A 22 -10.36 10.60 -8.87
CA ARG A 22 -10.04 9.29 -9.44
C ARG A 22 -8.65 8.80 -9.04
N TYR A 23 -7.67 9.71 -9.01
CA TYR A 23 -6.28 9.38 -8.70
C TYR A 23 -5.88 9.99 -7.36
N LEU A 24 -5.05 9.28 -6.60
CA LEU A 24 -4.45 9.82 -5.37
C LEU A 24 -3.49 10.96 -5.72
N ASN A 25 -3.45 11.96 -4.85
CA ASN A 25 -2.44 13.01 -4.95
C ASN A 25 -1.11 12.49 -4.40
N ALA A 26 -0.14 12.24 -5.28
CA ALA A 26 1.18 11.70 -4.93
C ALA A 26 1.87 12.49 -3.82
N SER A 27 1.86 13.83 -3.88
CA SER A 27 2.51 14.67 -2.86
C SER A 27 1.84 14.57 -1.50
N GLN A 28 0.55 14.27 -1.44
CA GLN A 28 -0.15 14.05 -0.17
C GLN A 28 0.11 12.67 0.38
N VAL A 29 0.01 11.62 -0.45
CA VAL A 29 0.16 10.23 0.03
C VAL A 29 1.61 9.87 0.39
N TRP A 30 2.59 10.65 -0.06
CA TRP A 30 4.01 10.53 0.30
C TRP A 30 4.42 11.35 1.54
N GLN A 31 3.50 12.10 2.16
CA GLN A 31 3.88 12.90 3.32
C GLN A 31 4.31 12.02 4.52
N PRO A 32 5.26 12.48 5.35
CA PRO A 32 5.68 11.76 6.55
C PRO A 32 4.51 11.34 7.45
N GLY A 33 4.47 10.07 7.81
CA GLY A 33 3.43 9.45 8.63
C GLY A 33 2.28 8.83 7.84
N LEU A 34 2.19 9.08 6.53
CA LEU A 34 1.16 8.50 5.67
C LEU A 34 1.70 7.51 4.64
N GLU A 35 2.91 7.71 4.16
CA GLU A 35 3.58 7.01 3.05
C GLU A 35 2.97 5.63 2.76
N VAL A 36 1.98 5.59 1.87
CA VAL A 36 1.10 4.43 1.71
C VAL A 36 1.83 3.23 1.09
N GLU A 37 2.94 3.48 0.41
CA GLU A 37 3.87 2.47 -0.05
C GLU A 37 4.59 1.76 1.10
N TYR A 38 5.05 2.49 2.13
CA TYR A 38 5.60 1.87 3.33
C TYR A 38 4.51 1.18 4.15
N ALA A 39 3.29 1.71 4.16
CA ALA A 39 2.15 1.02 4.76
C ALA A 39 1.90 -0.34 4.07
N ARG A 40 2.11 -0.45 2.75
CA ARG A 40 1.97 -1.72 2.04
C ARG A 40 3.10 -2.71 2.37
N ASP A 41 4.32 -2.21 2.51
CA ASP A 41 5.48 -2.99 2.94
C ASP A 41 5.27 -3.54 4.37
N ASP A 42 4.76 -2.72 5.29
CA ASP A 42 4.43 -3.13 6.67
C ASP A 42 3.43 -4.30 6.67
N LEU A 43 2.40 -4.25 5.82
CA LEU A 43 1.40 -5.33 5.69
C LEU A 43 2.01 -6.61 5.11
N GLU A 44 2.94 -6.50 4.17
CA GLU A 44 3.67 -7.64 3.62
C GLU A 44 4.58 -8.28 4.68
N GLU A 45 5.33 -7.46 5.43
CA GLU A 45 6.16 -7.94 6.54
C GLU A 45 5.28 -8.67 7.57
N VAL A 46 4.12 -8.13 7.92
CA VAL A 46 3.17 -8.79 8.84
C VAL A 46 2.75 -10.16 8.31
N MET A 47 2.37 -10.26 7.03
CA MET A 47 1.95 -11.53 6.44
C MET A 47 3.00 -12.63 6.64
N LEU A 48 4.30 -12.32 6.52
CA LEU A 48 5.37 -13.31 6.66
C LEU A 48 5.44 -13.96 8.05
N HIS A 49 4.90 -13.30 9.08
CA HIS A 49 5.02 -13.72 10.47
C HIS A 49 3.73 -14.30 11.06
N LEU A 50 2.60 -14.24 10.33
CA LEU A 50 1.31 -14.70 10.82
C LEU A 50 1.11 -16.22 10.69
N PRO A 51 0.31 -16.85 11.58
CA PRO A 51 -0.20 -18.19 11.35
C PRO A 51 -1.10 -18.26 10.10
N ARG A 52 -1.15 -19.41 9.43
CA ARG A 52 -1.87 -19.60 8.14
C ARG A 52 -3.31 -19.05 8.11
N GLY A 53 -4.07 -19.20 9.19
CA GLY A 53 -5.44 -18.68 9.27
C GLY A 53 -5.48 -17.16 9.19
N ALA A 54 -4.67 -16.48 10.00
CA ALA A 54 -4.56 -15.03 10.01
C ALA A 54 -3.93 -14.48 8.73
N GLN A 55 -2.97 -15.19 8.14
CA GLN A 55 -2.42 -14.86 6.82
C GLN A 55 -3.50 -14.79 5.75
N ARG A 56 -4.43 -15.76 5.73
CA ARG A 56 -5.51 -15.79 4.74
C ARG A 56 -6.45 -14.59 4.90
N ASP A 57 -6.80 -14.24 6.13
CA ASP A 57 -7.72 -13.15 6.39
C ASP A 57 -7.09 -11.79 6.11
N LEU A 58 -5.82 -11.60 6.50
CA LEU A 58 -5.05 -10.40 6.13
C LEU A 58 -4.82 -10.32 4.62
N GLY A 59 -4.50 -11.44 3.96
CA GLY A 59 -4.28 -11.49 2.52
C GLY A 59 -5.52 -11.06 1.71
N ARG A 60 -6.74 -11.40 2.16
CA ARG A 60 -7.98 -10.91 1.54
C ARG A 60 -8.16 -9.40 1.69
N LEU A 61 -7.75 -8.84 2.83
CA LEU A 61 -7.81 -7.40 3.06
C LEU A 61 -6.80 -6.66 2.17
N ILE A 62 -5.58 -7.17 2.12
CA ILE A 62 -4.52 -6.65 1.25
C ILE A 62 -4.93 -6.70 -0.22
N ALA A 63 -5.55 -7.79 -0.68
CA ALA A 63 -6.03 -7.87 -2.07
C ALA A 63 -7.02 -6.74 -2.41
N ARG A 64 -7.95 -6.41 -1.50
CA ARG A 64 -8.89 -5.29 -1.69
C ARG A 64 -8.20 -3.93 -1.68
N ILE A 65 -7.17 -3.79 -0.84
CA ILE A 65 -6.34 -2.58 -0.80
C ILE A 65 -5.59 -2.44 -2.12
N ASP A 66 -4.96 -3.51 -2.60
CA ASP A 66 -4.22 -3.57 -3.86
C ASP A 66 -5.12 -3.23 -5.05
N ASP A 67 -6.34 -3.80 -5.12
CA ASP A 67 -7.32 -3.49 -6.17
C ASP A 67 -7.70 -1.99 -6.18
N GLU A 68 -8.01 -1.43 -5.00
CA GLU A 68 -8.36 -0.01 -4.89
C GLU A 68 -7.15 0.89 -5.18
N PHE A 69 -5.97 0.51 -4.69
CA PHE A 69 -4.75 1.25 -4.90
C PHE A 69 -4.38 1.27 -6.39
N GLU A 70 -4.54 0.13 -7.08
CA GLU A 70 -4.36 0.02 -8.51
C GLU A 70 -5.32 0.94 -9.27
N ARG A 71 -6.61 0.94 -8.88
CA ARG A 71 -7.65 1.78 -9.48
C ARG A 71 -7.40 3.28 -9.27
N ARG A 72 -6.80 3.61 -8.13
CA ARG A 72 -6.56 4.98 -7.65
C ARG A 72 -5.17 5.51 -7.98
N THR A 73 -4.35 4.77 -8.71
CA THR A 73 -3.03 5.20 -9.20
C THR A 73 -2.93 5.15 -10.72
N LEU A 74 -1.89 5.75 -11.29
CA LEU A 74 -1.72 5.81 -12.74
C LEU A 74 -1.52 4.38 -13.32
N PRO A 75 -2.14 4.08 -14.48
CA PRO A 75 -2.04 2.75 -15.09
C PRO A 75 -0.67 2.48 -15.73
N ILE A 76 0.12 3.54 -15.95
CA ILE A 76 1.49 3.45 -16.44
C ILE A 76 2.39 3.51 -15.20
N PRO A 77 3.09 2.42 -14.85
CA PRO A 77 4.04 2.43 -13.75
C PRO A 77 5.35 3.09 -14.16
N GLY A 78 5.96 3.77 -13.19
CA GLY A 78 7.38 4.08 -13.03
C GLY A 78 8.31 3.08 -13.70
N PRO A 79 9.50 3.49 -14.19
CA PRO A 79 10.52 2.57 -14.62
C PRO A 79 10.71 1.45 -13.59
N VAL A 80 10.34 0.23 -13.98
CA VAL A 80 10.44 -0.94 -13.11
C VAL A 80 11.93 -1.24 -12.91
N ASN A 81 12.42 -1.05 -11.69
CA ASN A 81 13.77 -1.36 -11.26
C ASN A 81 13.78 -2.48 -10.19
N ALA A 82 14.96 -2.92 -9.76
CA ALA A 82 15.12 -4.02 -8.80
C ALA A 82 14.34 -3.85 -7.48
N PHE A 83 14.05 -2.61 -7.04
CA PHE A 83 13.21 -2.34 -5.86
C PHE A 83 11.72 -2.54 -6.12
N THR A 84 11.28 -2.45 -7.38
CA THR A 84 9.85 -2.54 -7.78
C THR A 84 9.45 -3.91 -8.30
N VAL A 85 10.41 -4.79 -8.62
CA VAL A 85 10.16 -6.17 -9.11
C VAL A 85 9.43 -7.04 -8.08
N GLY A 86 9.43 -6.65 -6.79
CA GLY A 86 8.60 -7.25 -5.73
C GLY A 86 7.57 -6.31 -5.10
N GLY A 87 7.49 -5.05 -5.54
CA GLY A 87 6.70 -4.00 -4.91
C GLY A 87 6.11 -3.06 -5.95
N TRP A 88 5.21 -3.59 -6.79
CA TRP A 88 4.62 -2.86 -7.93
C TRP A 88 3.97 -1.52 -7.54
N TRP A 89 3.48 -1.39 -6.29
CA TRP A 89 2.91 -0.17 -5.75
C TRP A 89 3.93 0.99 -5.72
N TRP A 90 5.22 0.69 -5.53
CA TRP A 90 6.29 1.68 -5.57
C TRP A 90 6.44 2.33 -6.94
N SER A 91 6.12 1.61 -8.02
CA SER A 91 6.16 2.17 -9.38
C SER A 91 4.96 3.07 -9.68
N ARG A 92 3.85 2.95 -8.95
CA ARG A 92 2.60 3.65 -9.29
C ARG A 92 2.35 4.93 -8.50
N ILE A 93 3.04 5.12 -7.38
CA ILE A 93 3.08 6.40 -6.65
C ILE A 93 4.22 7.30 -7.14
N ARG A 94 5.22 6.74 -7.82
CA ARG A 94 6.41 7.45 -8.29
C ARG A 94 6.40 7.66 -9.80
N GLU A 95 5.53 8.51 -10.32
CA GLU A 95 5.71 9.19 -11.64
C GLU A 95 4.98 10.54 -11.59
N HIS A 96 5.47 11.70 -12.06
CA HIS A 96 6.58 12.11 -12.95
C HIS A 96 7.14 13.46 -12.47
#